data_AF-A0A959QZ56-F1
#
_entry.id   AF-A0A959QZ56-F1
#
_cell.length_a   1.000
_cell.length_b   1.000
_cell.length_c   1.000
_cell.angle_alpha   90.00
_cell.angle_beta   90.00
_cell.angle_gamma   90.00
#
_symmetry.space_group_name_H-M   'P 1'
#
loop_
_entity.id
_entity.type
_entity.pdbx_description
1 polymer ?
#
loop_
_entity_poly.entity_id
_entity_poly.type
_entity_poly.pdbx_seq_one_letter_code
_entity_poly.pdbx_strand_id
1 'polypeptide(L)'
;MHRLLLPFLLLFALTQGFAQTPFEYGKQDNIWLFGSSFPYVSEDSLIISGGTRLEFTEDGPVAIYQEHAIRFRITNASICTPEGDLLFYTNGLSVGDSSHQVMADGTGLNEHWWTEQFIDGGYTIVQGAMVLQHPGEENLFYIIHALVHTPPPGDTAETRTFKLYYTLVDIDKNGGLGRVIEKNV
;
A
#
# COMPACT_ATOMS: atom_id res chain seq x y z
N MET A 1 -34.63 -24.04 -43.82
CA MET A 1 -34.24 -23.20 -42.66
C MET A 1 -33.53 -23.95 -41.53
N HIS A 2 -33.72 -25.26 -41.31
CA HIS A 2 -33.10 -25.96 -40.17
C HIS A 2 -31.60 -26.30 -40.27
N ARG A 3 -30.98 -26.26 -41.46
CA ARG A 3 -29.56 -26.64 -41.64
C ARG A 3 -28.54 -25.60 -41.15
N LEU A 4 -28.98 -24.37 -40.86
CA LEU A 4 -28.11 -23.27 -40.38
C LEU A 4 -28.25 -22.99 -38.88
N LEU A 5 -29.24 -23.57 -38.21
CA LEU A 5 -29.50 -23.35 -36.77
C LEU A 5 -28.45 -24.02 -35.87
N LEU A 6 -28.02 -25.23 -36.23
CA LEU A 6 -27.03 -25.99 -35.47
C LEU A 6 -25.63 -25.32 -35.44
N PRO A 7 -25.06 -24.88 -36.59
CA PRO A 7 -23.77 -24.17 -36.56
C PRO A 7 -23.88 -22.81 -35.85
N PHE A 8 -25.04 -22.14 -35.91
CA PHE A 8 -25.25 -20.87 -35.19
C PHE A 8 -25.32 -21.07 -33.67
N LEU A 9 -25.97 -22.13 -33.20
CA LEU A 9 -26.01 -22.50 -31.78
C LEU A 9 -24.63 -22.92 -31.25
N LEU A 10 -23.84 -23.65 -32.04
CA LEU A 10 -22.46 -24.01 -31.68
C LEU A 10 -21.54 -22.78 -31.61
N LEU A 11 -21.67 -21.84 -32.55
CA LEU A 11 -20.90 -20.59 -32.52
C LEU A 11 -21.26 -19.75 -31.29
N PHE A 12 -22.54 -19.67 -30.94
CA PHE A 12 -23.02 -18.95 -29.75
C PHE A 12 -22.50 -19.59 -28.46
N ALA A 13 -22.55 -20.93 -28.34
CA ALA A 13 -22.02 -21.66 -27.18
C ALA A 13 -20.50 -21.51 -27.02
N LEU A 14 -19.75 -21.48 -28.11
CA LEU A 14 -18.30 -21.25 -28.08
C LEU A 14 -17.95 -19.83 -27.64
N THR A 15 -18.70 -18.80 -28.06
CA THR A 15 -18.45 -17.41 -27.61
C THR A 15 -18.79 -17.17 -26.14
N GLN A 16 -19.76 -17.91 -25.58
CA GLN A 16 -20.13 -17.82 -24.16
C GLN A 16 -19.13 -18.56 -23.26
N GLY A 17 -18.46 -19.60 -23.77
CA GLY A 17 -17.46 -20.37 -23.02
C GLY A 17 -16.15 -19.62 -22.75
N PHE A 18 -15.78 -18.63 -23.59
CA PHE A 18 -14.60 -17.78 -23.38
C PHE A 18 -14.90 -16.50 -22.60
N ALA A 19 -16.18 -16.16 -22.38
CA ALA A 19 -16.58 -14.95 -21.65
C ALA A 19 -16.71 -15.17 -20.13
N GLN A 20 -16.55 -16.40 -19.66
CA GLN A 20 -16.73 -16.80 -18.26
C GLN A 20 -15.51 -17.49 -17.65
N THR A 21 -14.28 -17.13 -18.05
CA THR A 21 -13.25 -17.15 -17.01
C THR A 21 -13.67 -16.06 -16.03
N PRO A 22 -14.09 -16.38 -14.79
CA PRO A 22 -14.18 -15.33 -13.78
C PRO A 22 -12.83 -14.63 -13.84
N PHE A 23 -12.84 -13.33 -14.11
CA PHE A 23 -11.65 -12.53 -13.92
C PHE A 23 -11.34 -12.72 -12.43
N GLU A 24 -10.38 -13.59 -12.14
CA GLU A 24 -9.88 -13.77 -10.79
C GLU A 24 -9.28 -12.41 -10.47
N TYR A 25 -10.07 -11.58 -9.78
CA TYR A 25 -9.60 -10.28 -9.32
C TYR A 25 -8.40 -10.61 -8.46
N GLY A 26 -7.22 -10.19 -8.91
CA GLY A 26 -6.01 -10.47 -8.16
C GLY A 26 -6.17 -9.92 -6.75
N LYS A 27 -5.65 -10.66 -5.76
CA LYS A 27 -5.78 -10.33 -4.35
C LYS A 27 -4.74 -9.28 -3.92
N GLN A 28 -4.32 -8.39 -4.82
CA GLN A 28 -3.28 -7.40 -4.52
C GLN A 28 -3.73 -6.34 -3.50
N ASP A 29 -5.05 -6.19 -3.28
CA ASP A 29 -5.64 -5.30 -2.28
C ASP A 29 -6.33 -6.08 -1.13
N ASN A 30 -5.77 -7.24 -0.76
CA ASN A 30 -6.39 -8.18 0.18
C ASN A 30 -6.12 -7.88 1.66
N ILE A 31 -5.04 -7.15 1.96
CA ILE A 31 -4.61 -6.85 3.33
C ILE A 31 -4.44 -5.35 3.48
N TRP A 32 -5.19 -4.75 4.40
CA TRP A 32 -5.06 -3.35 4.79
C TRP A 32 -4.48 -3.26 6.20
N LEU A 33 -3.40 -2.50 6.35
CA LEU A 33 -2.76 -2.28 7.64
C LEU A 33 -3.09 -0.89 8.19
N PHE A 34 -3.49 -0.89 9.45
CA PHE A 34 -3.78 0.28 10.23
C PHE A 34 -3.06 0.21 11.57
N GLY A 35 -3.14 1.31 12.29
CA GLY A 35 -2.70 1.43 13.66
C GLY A 35 -2.79 2.88 14.10
N SER A 36 -2.35 3.15 15.31
CA SER A 36 -2.34 4.51 15.81
C SER A 36 -0.93 4.93 16.28
N SER A 37 -0.63 6.21 16.12
CA SER A 37 0.58 6.83 16.63
C SER A 37 0.43 7.36 18.05
N PHE A 38 -0.80 7.39 18.60
CA PHE A 38 -1.07 7.98 19.90
C PHE A 38 -0.85 6.94 21.01
N PRO A 39 0.13 7.11 21.90
CA PRO A 39 0.25 6.23 23.06
C PRO A 39 -1.04 6.34 23.88
N TYR A 40 -1.73 5.21 24.09
CA TYR A 40 -2.79 5.15 25.08
C TYR A 40 -2.14 4.71 26.39
N VAL A 41 -2.06 5.62 27.35
CA VAL A 41 -1.61 5.29 28.70
C VAL A 41 -2.84 4.78 29.46
N SER A 42 -2.89 3.49 29.73
CA SER A 42 -3.77 2.93 30.76
C SER A 42 -3.05 3.02 32.12
N GLU A 43 -3.80 3.04 33.23
CA GLU A 43 -3.22 3.14 34.58
C GLU A 43 -2.15 2.07 34.89
N ASP A 44 -2.17 0.93 34.19
CA ASP A 44 -1.25 -0.20 34.42
C ASP A 44 -0.28 -0.49 33.26
N SER A 45 -0.37 0.21 32.12
CA SER A 45 0.58 -0.01 31.01
C SER A 45 0.58 1.11 29.96
N LEU A 46 1.78 1.37 29.41
CA LEU A 46 1.98 2.06 28.14
C LEU A 46 1.46 1.12 27.02
N ILE A 47 0.22 1.30 26.60
CA ILE A 47 -0.29 0.67 25.39
C ILE A 47 0.22 1.53 24.23
N ILE A 48 1.33 1.08 23.64
CA ILE A 48 1.79 1.59 22.34
C ILE A 48 0.68 1.24 21.36
N SER A 49 0.05 2.27 20.78
CA SER A 49 -1.17 2.13 19.98
C SER A 49 -1.07 0.98 18.98
N GLY A 50 -2.07 0.10 19.05
CA GLY A 50 -2.06 -1.19 18.38
C GLY A 50 -2.04 -1.10 16.86
N GLY A 51 -1.70 -2.22 16.24
CA GLY A 51 -1.84 -2.43 14.82
C GLY A 51 -3.03 -3.34 14.52
N THR A 52 -3.71 -3.01 13.43
CA THR A 52 -4.84 -3.77 12.93
C THR A 52 -4.53 -4.18 11.50
N ARG A 53 -4.67 -5.48 11.23
CA ARG A 53 -4.73 -6.02 9.89
C ARG A 53 -6.19 -6.31 9.58
N LEU A 54 -6.71 -5.65 8.56
CA LEU A 54 -7.99 -5.98 7.94
C LEU A 54 -7.69 -6.85 6.73
N GLU A 55 -8.24 -8.06 6.72
CA GLU A 55 -8.02 -9.05 5.66
C GLU A 55 -9.35 -9.42 5.02
N PHE A 56 -9.42 -9.39 3.69
CA PHE A 56 -10.64 -9.69 2.94
C PHE A 56 -10.69 -11.19 2.59
N THR A 57 -11.41 -11.97 3.40
CA THR A 57 -11.57 -13.41 3.15
C THR A 57 -12.82 -13.70 2.32
N GLU A 58 -12.99 -14.94 1.86
CA GLU A 58 -14.20 -15.38 1.15
C GLU A 58 -15.47 -15.22 2.01
N ASP A 59 -15.34 -15.32 3.34
CA ASP A 59 -16.42 -15.17 4.30
C ASP A 59 -16.64 -13.70 4.74
N GLY A 60 -15.85 -12.77 4.18
CA GLY A 60 -15.89 -11.34 4.47
C GLY A 60 -14.64 -10.80 5.18
N PRO A 61 -14.61 -9.50 5.48
CA PRO A 61 -13.47 -8.85 6.10
C PRO A 61 -13.28 -9.31 7.55
N VAL A 62 -12.07 -9.71 7.90
CA VAL A 62 -11.65 -10.11 9.25
C VAL A 62 -10.63 -9.10 9.76
N ALA A 63 -10.83 -8.59 10.97
CA ALA A 63 -9.87 -7.72 11.64
C ALA A 63 -9.08 -8.51 12.68
N ILE A 64 -7.76 -8.54 12.56
CA ILE A 64 -6.84 -9.17 13.51
C ILE A 64 -5.80 -8.17 14.01
N TYR A 65 -5.31 -8.41 15.22
CA TYR A 65 -4.18 -7.65 15.75
C TYR A 65 -2.92 -8.01 14.96
N GLN A 66 -2.17 -7.00 14.53
CA GLN A 66 -0.90 -7.16 13.84
C GLN A 66 0.10 -6.17 14.40
N GLU A 67 1.16 -6.66 15.04
CA GLU A 67 2.28 -5.81 15.43
C GLU A 67 3.13 -5.49 14.19
N HIS A 68 3.60 -4.25 14.12
CA HIS A 68 4.45 -3.77 13.05
C HIS A 68 5.39 -2.67 13.51
N ALA A 69 6.56 -2.57 12.86
CA ALA A 69 7.61 -1.63 13.25
C ALA A 69 7.29 -0.17 12.89
N ILE A 70 6.44 0.08 11.89
CA ILE A 70 6.08 1.44 11.45
C ILE A 70 4.67 1.81 11.90
N ARG A 71 4.54 2.92 12.63
CA ARG A 71 3.23 3.38 13.12
C ARG A 71 2.43 4.08 12.04
N PHE A 72 1.11 4.09 12.20
CA PHE A 72 0.20 4.79 11.32
C PHE A 72 -0.47 5.97 12.02
N ARG A 73 -0.76 7.01 11.23
CA ARG A 73 -1.58 8.14 11.67
C ARG A 73 -2.77 8.34 10.76
N ILE A 74 -2.54 8.64 9.48
CA ILE A 74 -3.61 8.75 8.47
C ILE A 74 -3.19 8.06 7.18
N THR A 75 -2.04 8.42 6.63
CA THR A 75 -1.57 7.86 5.35
C THR A 75 -1.24 6.39 5.54
N ASN A 76 -1.79 5.55 4.68
CA ASN A 76 -1.49 4.13 4.58
C ASN A 76 -1.67 3.69 3.13
N ALA A 77 -0.87 2.74 2.70
CA ALA A 77 -1.08 1.96 1.47
C ALA A 77 -0.36 0.62 1.64
N SER A 78 -0.90 -0.45 1.06
CA SER A 78 -0.34 -1.80 1.07
C SER A 78 -0.53 -2.46 -0.28
N ILE A 79 0.26 -3.49 -0.55
CA ILE A 79 0.13 -4.33 -1.73
C ILE A 79 0.39 -5.78 -1.37
N CYS A 80 -0.38 -6.67 -1.96
CA CYS A 80 -0.23 -8.11 -1.83
C CYS A 80 0.19 -8.77 -3.15
N THR A 81 0.61 -10.03 -3.07
CA THR A 81 0.73 -10.93 -4.21
C THR A 81 -0.63 -11.15 -4.88
N PRO A 82 -0.67 -11.67 -6.13
CA PRO A 82 -1.92 -12.11 -6.75
C PRO A 82 -2.71 -13.13 -5.90
N GLU A 83 -2.01 -13.92 -5.07
CA GLU A 83 -2.56 -14.92 -4.16
C GLU A 83 -3.10 -14.33 -2.84
N GLY A 84 -2.73 -13.08 -2.52
CA GLY A 84 -3.26 -12.33 -1.38
C GLY A 84 -2.32 -12.20 -0.19
N ASP A 85 -1.07 -12.62 -0.32
CA ASP A 85 -0.04 -12.50 0.70
C ASP A 85 0.56 -11.09 0.69
N LEU A 86 0.75 -10.48 1.87
CA LEU A 86 1.32 -9.14 1.98
C LEU A 86 2.75 -9.11 1.41
N LEU A 87 3.02 -8.18 0.49
CA LEU A 87 4.37 -7.90 0.00
C LEU A 87 5.02 -6.81 0.85
N PHE A 88 4.39 -5.65 0.92
CA PHE A 88 4.85 -4.51 1.71
C PHE A 88 3.75 -3.46 1.88
N TYR A 89 4.03 -2.46 2.70
CA TYR A 89 3.13 -1.36 3.00
C TYR A 89 3.89 -0.09 3.38
N THR A 90 3.21 1.05 3.43
CA THR A 90 3.79 2.33 3.82
C THR A 90 2.83 3.14 4.68
N ASN A 91 3.38 3.93 5.59
CA ASN A 91 2.66 4.97 6.35
C ASN A 91 2.87 6.39 5.74
N GLY A 92 3.43 6.48 4.53
CA GLY A 92 3.77 7.73 3.85
C GLY A 92 5.12 8.36 4.22
N LEU A 93 5.86 7.79 5.20
CA LEU A 93 7.21 8.23 5.59
C LEU A 93 8.22 7.07 5.62
N SER A 94 7.74 5.86 5.82
CA SER A 94 8.52 4.64 5.83
C SER A 94 7.78 3.49 5.13
N VAL A 95 8.53 2.53 4.63
CA VAL A 95 8.05 1.29 4.01
C VAL A 95 8.33 0.12 4.94
N GLY A 96 7.30 -0.66 5.24
CA GLY A 96 7.40 -1.91 5.99
C GLY A 96 7.28 -3.10 5.05
N ASP A 97 8.10 -4.13 5.27
CA ASP A 97 8.06 -5.37 4.49
C ASP A 97 7.06 -6.40 5.05
N SER A 98 6.94 -7.54 4.38
CA SER A 98 6.06 -8.65 4.77
C SER A 98 6.39 -9.29 6.13
N SER A 99 7.59 -9.07 6.66
CA SER A 99 7.99 -9.47 8.02
C SER A 99 7.59 -8.44 9.09
N HIS A 100 6.88 -7.39 8.69
CA HIS A 100 6.45 -6.27 9.51
C HIS A 100 7.59 -5.47 10.13
N GLN A 101 8.79 -5.56 9.53
CA GLN A 101 9.94 -4.72 9.84
C GLN A 101 10.07 -3.58 8.82
N VAL A 102 10.91 -2.59 9.13
CA VAL A 102 11.24 -1.54 8.17
C VAL A 102 12.02 -2.17 7.01
N MET A 103 11.51 -2.00 5.78
CA MET A 103 12.14 -2.50 4.56
C MET A 103 13.53 -1.87 4.38
N ALA A 104 14.46 -2.61 3.76
CA ALA A 104 15.78 -2.06 3.42
C ALA A 104 15.66 -0.77 2.60
N ASP A 105 16.35 0.29 3.05
CA ASP A 105 16.25 1.66 2.54
C ASP A 105 14.82 2.25 2.56
N GLY A 106 13.92 1.70 3.37
CA GLY A 106 12.50 2.05 3.41
C GLY A 106 12.15 3.34 4.11
N THR A 107 13.07 4.00 4.83
CA THR A 107 12.80 5.24 5.60
C THR A 107 13.00 6.50 4.76
N GLY A 108 12.49 7.65 5.22
CA GLY A 108 12.77 8.94 4.57
C GLY A 108 11.94 9.20 3.31
N LEU A 109 10.79 8.55 3.14
CA LEU A 109 9.80 9.02 2.18
C LEU A 109 9.30 10.39 2.64
N ASN A 110 9.06 11.31 1.69
CA ASN A 110 8.61 12.67 1.98
C ASN A 110 9.51 13.42 2.99
N GLU A 111 10.83 13.18 2.94
CA GLU A 111 11.78 13.81 3.86
C GLU A 111 11.83 15.33 3.66
N HIS A 112 11.56 16.06 4.73
CA HIS A 112 11.58 17.52 4.77
C HIS A 112 11.70 17.98 6.23
N TRP A 113 12.24 19.18 6.47
CA TRP A 113 12.44 19.72 7.82
C TRP A 113 11.17 19.74 8.71
N TRP A 114 9.97 19.80 8.10
CA TRP A 114 8.71 19.84 8.85
C TRP A 114 8.06 18.46 9.00
N THR A 115 8.49 17.46 8.23
CA THR A 115 7.96 16.09 8.33
C THR A 115 8.65 15.27 9.41
N GLU A 116 9.79 15.74 9.93
CA GLU A 116 10.52 15.12 11.05
C GLU A 116 9.64 14.83 12.27
N GLN A 117 8.70 15.74 12.59
CA GLN A 117 7.77 15.58 13.71
C GLN A 117 6.79 14.41 13.57
N PHE A 118 6.69 13.80 12.38
CA PHE A 118 5.78 12.70 12.09
C PHE A 118 6.48 11.36 11.92
N ILE A 119 7.82 11.30 11.91
CA ILE A 119 8.59 10.08 11.60
C ILE A 119 8.17 8.90 12.50
N ASP A 120 7.93 9.17 13.80
CA ASP A 120 7.56 8.13 14.77
C ASP A 120 6.08 7.68 14.68
N GLY A 121 5.25 8.41 13.94
CA GLY A 121 3.80 8.24 13.93
C GLY A 121 3.19 7.95 12.56
N GLY A 122 3.87 8.27 11.47
CA GLY A 122 3.34 8.19 10.11
C GLY A 122 2.67 9.48 9.65
N TYR A 123 2.44 9.56 8.34
CA TYR A 123 2.05 10.81 7.71
C TYR A 123 0.54 11.12 7.84
N THR A 124 0.20 12.38 7.59
CA THR A 124 -1.14 12.93 7.88
C THR A 124 -1.96 13.29 6.63
N ILE A 125 -1.56 12.82 5.44
CA ILE A 125 -2.30 13.09 4.21
C ILE A 125 -3.31 11.97 3.97
N VAL A 126 -4.60 12.31 3.95
CA VAL A 126 -5.68 11.38 3.56
C VAL A 126 -5.46 10.97 2.11
N GLN A 127 -5.47 9.66 1.84
CA GLN A 127 -5.15 9.10 0.51
C GLN A 127 -3.80 9.63 -0.03
N GLY A 128 -2.84 9.85 0.88
CA GLY A 128 -1.54 10.42 0.55
C GLY A 128 -0.53 9.45 -0.07
N ALA A 129 -0.87 8.18 -0.21
CA ALA A 129 -0.02 7.17 -0.82
C ALA A 129 -0.85 6.12 -1.57
N MET A 130 -0.26 5.54 -2.61
CA MET A 130 -0.78 4.42 -3.39
C MET A 130 0.39 3.55 -3.86
N VAL A 131 0.18 2.24 -3.94
CA VAL A 131 1.17 1.31 -4.49
C VAL A 131 0.65 0.76 -5.82
N LEU A 132 1.48 0.77 -6.85
CA LEU A 132 1.19 0.26 -8.19
C LEU A 132 2.32 -0.64 -8.66
N GLN A 133 1.98 -1.79 -9.25
CA GLN A 133 2.97 -2.64 -9.91
C GLN A 133 3.54 -1.91 -11.15
N HIS A 134 4.83 -2.07 -11.39
CA HIS A 134 5.47 -1.57 -12.59
C HIS A 134 4.88 -2.28 -13.82
N PRO A 135 4.48 -1.55 -14.88
CA PRO A 135 3.69 -2.11 -15.99
C PRO A 135 4.44 -3.13 -16.85
N GLY A 136 5.77 -3.23 -16.72
CA GLY A 136 6.60 -4.15 -17.50
C GLY A 136 7.55 -5.02 -16.68
N GLU A 137 7.55 -4.92 -15.36
CA GLU A 137 8.48 -5.65 -14.48
C GLU A 137 7.72 -6.11 -13.25
N GLU A 138 7.46 -7.42 -13.14
CA GLU A 138 6.52 -7.95 -12.13
C GLU A 138 7.00 -7.75 -10.69
N ASN A 139 8.31 -7.64 -10.48
CA ASN A 139 8.93 -7.51 -9.16
C ASN A 139 9.25 -6.06 -8.79
N LEU A 140 8.87 -5.10 -9.63
CA LEU A 140 9.04 -3.67 -9.35
C LEU A 140 7.70 -3.02 -9.03
N PHE A 141 7.69 -2.14 -8.05
CA PHE A 141 6.49 -1.44 -7.59
C PHE A 141 6.77 0.03 -7.33
N TYR A 142 5.91 0.89 -7.86
CA TYR A 142 5.88 2.30 -7.52
C TYR A 142 5.04 2.53 -6.27
N ILE A 143 5.59 3.23 -5.30
CA ILE A 143 4.84 3.94 -4.28
C ILE A 143 4.69 5.37 -4.78
N ILE A 144 3.48 5.76 -5.16
CA ILE A 144 3.14 7.16 -5.45
C ILE A 144 2.72 7.80 -4.13
N HIS A 145 3.39 8.87 -3.72
CA HIS A 145 3.11 9.52 -2.44
C HIS A 145 3.15 11.05 -2.53
N ALA A 146 2.22 11.69 -1.84
CA ALA A 146 2.10 13.14 -1.80
C ALA A 146 2.95 13.74 -0.68
N LEU A 147 3.43 14.97 -0.87
CA LEU A 147 4.03 15.84 0.14
C LEU A 147 3.30 17.18 0.12
N VAL A 148 2.90 17.70 1.29
CA VAL A 148 2.49 19.11 1.41
C VAL A 148 3.72 19.98 1.57
N HIS A 149 4.22 20.59 0.50
CA HIS A 149 5.34 21.51 0.64
C HIS A 149 4.90 22.78 1.39
N THR A 150 5.60 23.06 2.50
CA THR A 150 5.44 24.28 3.29
C THR A 150 6.69 25.16 3.14
N PRO A 151 6.52 26.49 3.08
CA PRO A 151 7.63 27.43 3.09
C PRO A 151 8.48 27.26 4.36
N PRO A 152 9.81 27.42 4.26
CA PRO A 152 10.70 27.29 5.41
C PRO A 152 10.38 28.34 6.50
N PRO A 153 10.79 28.09 7.76
CA PRO A 153 10.61 29.05 8.84
C PRO A 153 11.19 30.42 8.47
N GLY A 154 10.39 31.48 8.59
CA GLY A 154 10.78 32.85 8.25
C GLY A 154 10.30 33.33 6.87
N ASP A 155 9.75 32.46 6.03
CA ASP A 155 9.02 32.86 4.83
C ASP A 155 7.55 33.16 5.20
N THR A 156 7.08 34.36 4.87
CA THR A 156 5.71 34.83 5.18
C THR A 156 4.70 34.46 4.10
N ALA A 157 5.11 33.83 3.01
CA ALA A 157 4.20 33.38 1.97
C ALA A 157 3.36 32.20 2.47
N GLU A 158 2.04 32.35 2.64
CA GLU A 158 1.15 31.25 3.07
C GLU A 158 0.86 30.22 1.94
N THR A 159 1.83 29.92 1.09
CA THR A 159 1.59 29.04 -0.06
C THR A 159 1.87 27.60 0.33
N ARG A 160 0.82 26.78 0.45
CA ARG A 160 0.94 25.31 0.51
C ARG A 160 0.79 24.75 -0.89
N THR A 161 1.76 23.96 -1.32
CA THR A 161 1.67 23.22 -2.59
C THR A 161 1.69 21.73 -2.33
N PHE A 162 0.97 20.97 -3.14
CA PHE A 162 1.05 19.51 -3.13
C PHE A 162 2.09 19.11 -4.17
N LYS A 163 3.08 18.34 -3.73
CA LYS A 163 4.01 17.65 -4.62
C LYS A 163 3.63 16.17 -4.62
N LEU A 164 3.78 15.55 -5.78
CA LEU A 164 3.63 14.11 -5.94
C LEU A 164 4.99 13.56 -6.28
N TYR A 165 5.40 12.54 -5.54
CA TYR A 165 6.64 11.82 -5.74
C TYR A 165 6.34 10.37 -6.06
N TYR A 166 7.28 9.69 -6.69
CA TYR A 166 7.34 8.24 -6.65
C TYR A 166 8.58 7.74 -5.89
N THR A 167 8.45 6.52 -5.38
CA THR A 167 9.51 5.70 -4.80
C THR A 167 9.39 4.31 -5.41
N LEU A 168 10.50 3.73 -5.89
CA LEU A 168 10.54 2.42 -6.54
C LEU A 168 11.02 1.35 -5.56
N VAL A 169 10.26 0.28 -5.42
CA VAL A 169 10.57 -0.91 -4.62
C VAL A 169 10.86 -2.08 -5.54
N ASP A 170 11.91 -2.82 -5.25
CA ASP A 170 12.22 -4.11 -5.87
C ASP A 170 12.09 -5.21 -4.83
N ILE A 171 11.10 -6.10 -5.02
CA ILE A 171 10.77 -7.15 -4.03
C ILE A 171 11.72 -8.35 -4.05
N ASP A 172 12.53 -8.53 -5.11
CA ASP A 172 13.52 -9.62 -5.17
C ASP A 172 14.77 -9.33 -4.32
N LYS A 173 14.95 -8.07 -3.90
CA LYS A 173 16.09 -7.67 -3.07
C LYS A 173 15.91 -8.10 -1.62
N ASN A 174 17.00 -7.97 -0.86
CA ASN A 174 17.03 -8.24 0.58
C ASN A 174 16.51 -9.65 0.96
N GLY A 175 16.83 -10.65 0.12
CA GLY A 175 16.38 -12.04 0.35
C GLY A 175 14.87 -12.25 0.19
N GLY A 176 14.20 -11.44 -0.65
CA GLY A 176 12.75 -11.53 -0.89
C GLY A 176 11.88 -10.67 0.03
N LEU A 177 12.49 -9.92 0.96
CA LEU A 177 11.79 -8.92 1.78
C LEU A 177 11.70 -7.54 1.10
N GLY A 178 12.34 -7.39 -0.06
CA GLY A 178 12.34 -6.17 -0.84
C GLY A 178 13.28 -5.08 -0.35
N ARG A 179 13.52 -4.10 -1.23
CA ARG A 179 14.34 -2.92 -0.99
C ARG A 179 13.79 -1.73 -1.77
N VAL A 180 13.80 -0.55 -1.17
CA VAL A 180 13.59 0.70 -1.91
C VAL A 180 14.87 1.01 -2.70
N ILE A 181 14.76 1.09 -4.03
CA ILE A 181 15.90 1.30 -4.94
C ILE A 181 15.96 2.71 -5.54
N GLU A 182 14.86 3.46 -5.50
CA GLU A 182 14.78 4.87 -5.90
C GLU A 182 13.70 5.55 -5.03
N LYS A 183 13.89 6.81 -4.61
CA LYS A 183 13.02 7.43 -3.60
C LYS A 183 12.85 8.93 -3.81
N ASN A 184 11.64 9.43 -3.56
CA ASN A 184 11.28 10.85 -3.60
C ASN A 184 11.59 11.54 -4.95
N VAL A 185 11.25 10.89 -6.07
CA VAL A 185 11.48 11.42 -7.42
C VAL A 185 10.24 12.09 -7.99
#